data_AF-A0A081N4A4-F1
#
_entry.id   AF-A0A081N4A4-F1
#
_cell.length_a   1.000
_cell.length_b   1.000
_cell.length_c   1.000
_cell.angle_alpha   90.00
_cell.angle_beta   90.00
_cell.angle_gamma   90.00
#
_symmetry.space_group_name_H-M   'P 1'
#
loop_
_entity.id
_entity.type
_entity.pdbx_description
1 polymer ?
#
loop_
_entity_poly.entity_id
_entity_poly.type
_entity_poly.pdbx_seq_one_letter_code
_entity_poly.pdbx_strand_id
1 'polypeptide(L)'
;MGIVVTKTINWAAFERRSLGRFKATRLCWMFYQAEIAWQSLLQASVRNILLRYGIQSGTLAIDDTGKKRTKRTSKIDGAHKIKDKSTGGYFNGQELVFMVLVTEVATFPVGFRFYIPDPELSAWRKKDKALRKQGIQKKERPNRPEPDHVRYPTMQSLTLVMLQEFVDSFPNITIKAILADALYGTGDFMDKAAEITGGAQVVSQLRTG
;
A
#
# COMPACT_ATOMS: atom_id res chain seq x y z
N MET A 1 12.25 -13.49 16.24
CA MET A 1 13.55 -13.37 15.53
C MET A 1 13.62 -14.10 14.19
N GLY A 2 12.87 -15.19 13.93
CA GLY A 2 12.99 -15.95 12.66
C GLY A 2 12.61 -15.18 11.38
N ILE A 3 11.44 -14.54 11.34
CA ILE A 3 10.92 -13.88 10.12
C ILE A 3 11.79 -12.70 9.66
N VAL A 4 12.29 -11.90 10.61
CA VAL A 4 13.10 -10.70 10.33
C VAL A 4 14.48 -11.07 9.77
N VAL A 5 15.06 -12.19 10.23
CA VAL A 5 16.41 -12.60 9.84
C VAL A 5 16.40 -13.44 8.55
N THR A 6 15.41 -14.31 8.33
CA THR A 6 15.44 -15.27 7.21
C THR A 6 14.66 -14.83 5.97
N LYS A 7 13.91 -13.71 6.03
CA LYS A 7 12.98 -13.23 4.98
C LYS A 7 12.02 -14.31 4.46
N THR A 8 11.85 -15.39 5.22
CA THR A 8 11.08 -16.59 4.86
C THR A 8 10.36 -17.06 6.11
N ILE A 9 9.05 -17.31 6.00
CA ILE A 9 8.31 -17.87 7.11
C ILE A 9 8.46 -19.40 7.06
N ASN A 10 9.38 -19.94 7.85
CA ASN A 10 9.58 -21.38 7.97
C ASN A 10 8.67 -21.94 9.07
N TRP A 11 7.48 -22.41 8.66
CA TRP A 11 6.48 -22.98 9.58
C TRP A 11 6.98 -24.19 10.35
N ALA A 12 7.85 -25.01 9.75
CA ALA A 12 8.45 -26.16 10.44
C ALA A 12 9.43 -25.72 11.54
N ALA A 13 10.19 -24.65 11.32
CA ALA A 13 11.04 -24.06 12.36
C ALA A 13 10.19 -23.46 13.50
N PHE A 14 9.07 -22.83 13.17
CA PHE A 14 8.14 -22.30 14.17
C PHE A 14 7.51 -23.43 15.00
N GLU A 15 7.06 -24.51 14.36
CA GLU A 15 6.53 -25.68 15.06
C GLU A 15 7.53 -26.24 16.06
N ARG A 16 8.79 -26.46 15.63
CA ARG A 16 9.88 -26.95 16.51
C ARG A 16 10.11 -26.01 17.70
N ARG A 17 10.17 -24.69 17.46
CA ARG A 17 10.36 -23.69 18.52
C ARG A 17 9.16 -23.59 19.46
N SER A 18 7.97 -23.92 18.99
CA SER A 18 6.75 -24.00 19.80
C SER A 18 6.55 -25.34 20.51
N LEU A 19 7.54 -26.26 20.44
CA LEU A 19 7.46 -27.61 20.98
C LEU A 19 6.20 -28.37 20.48
N GLY A 20 5.82 -28.14 19.22
CA GLY A 20 4.67 -28.80 18.61
C GLY A 20 3.30 -28.21 18.99
N ARG A 21 3.24 -27.17 19.83
CA ARG A 21 1.98 -26.48 20.20
C ARG A 21 1.29 -25.89 18.96
N PHE A 22 2.06 -25.33 18.03
CA PHE A 22 1.55 -24.79 16.78
C PHE A 22 2.09 -25.61 15.60
N LYS A 23 1.24 -26.51 15.08
CA LYS A 23 1.58 -27.36 13.94
C LYS A 23 1.75 -26.54 12.66
N ALA A 24 2.80 -26.83 11.90
CA ALA A 24 3.07 -26.17 10.63
C ALA A 24 1.89 -26.31 9.65
N THR A 25 1.24 -27.48 9.61
CA THR A 25 0.04 -27.72 8.80
C THR A 25 -1.12 -26.82 9.18
N ARG A 26 -1.37 -26.60 10.47
CA ARG A 26 -2.43 -25.71 10.97
C ARG A 26 -2.12 -24.24 10.68
N LEU A 27 -0.86 -23.83 10.84
CA LEU A 27 -0.42 -22.48 10.48
C LEU A 27 -0.57 -22.24 8.98
N CYS A 28 -0.08 -23.16 8.14
CA CYS A 28 -0.32 -23.09 6.69
C CYS A 28 -1.80 -22.96 6.37
N TRP A 29 -2.65 -23.82 6.95
CA TRP A 29 -4.08 -23.78 6.72
C TRP A 29 -4.68 -22.43 7.09
N MET A 30 -4.33 -21.87 8.25
CA MET A 30 -4.76 -20.53 8.67
C MET A 30 -4.42 -19.46 7.64
N PHE A 31 -3.17 -19.41 7.14
CA PHE A 31 -2.76 -18.36 6.20
C PHE A 31 -3.26 -18.56 4.76
N TYR A 32 -3.56 -19.80 4.35
CA TYR A 32 -3.98 -20.09 2.97
C TYR A 32 -5.48 -20.27 2.80
N GLN A 33 -6.22 -20.59 3.87
CA GLN A 33 -7.64 -20.95 3.80
C GLN A 33 -8.54 -20.12 4.69
N ALA A 34 -8.01 -19.50 5.76
CA ALA A 34 -8.86 -18.70 6.64
C ALA A 34 -9.13 -17.32 6.04
N GLU A 35 -10.37 -16.87 6.18
CA GLU A 35 -10.76 -15.49 5.90
C GLU A 35 -10.34 -14.61 7.09
N ILE A 36 -9.10 -14.12 7.03
CA ILE A 36 -8.53 -13.29 8.09
C ILE A 36 -8.86 -11.83 7.79
N ALA A 37 -9.54 -11.17 8.73
CA ALA A 37 -9.74 -9.73 8.71
C ALA A 37 -8.43 -8.99 9.03
N TRP A 38 -7.49 -8.98 8.07
CA TRP A 38 -6.13 -8.44 8.22
C TRP A 38 -6.11 -7.00 8.71
N GLN A 39 -7.05 -6.18 8.24
CA GLN A 39 -7.16 -4.77 8.65
C GLN A 39 -7.50 -4.64 10.13
N SER A 40 -8.53 -5.36 10.60
CA SER A 40 -8.93 -5.36 12.01
C SER A 40 -7.84 -5.95 12.92
N LEU A 41 -7.14 -6.99 12.45
CA LEU A 41 -6.01 -7.58 13.17
C LEU A 41 -4.85 -6.58 13.32
N LEU A 42 -4.53 -5.84 12.26
CA LEU A 42 -3.52 -4.78 12.32
C LEU A 42 -3.93 -3.67 13.28
N GLN A 43 -5.18 -3.19 13.19
CA GLN A 43 -5.70 -2.15 14.09
C GLN A 43 -5.65 -2.59 15.57
N ALA A 44 -6.03 -3.84 15.87
CA ALA A 44 -5.94 -4.38 17.22
C ALA A 44 -4.48 -4.48 17.70
N SER A 45 -3.55 -4.88 16.82
CA SER A 45 -2.12 -4.91 17.12
C SER A 45 -1.58 -3.51 17.42
N VAL A 46 -1.94 -2.52 16.60
CA VAL A 46 -1.56 -1.12 16.80
C VAL A 46 -2.10 -0.60 18.12
N ARG A 47 -3.37 -0.85 18.44
CA ARG A 47 -3.98 -0.46 19.71
C ARG A 47 -3.20 -0.99 20.91
N ASN A 48 -2.80 -2.26 20.86
CA ASN A 48 -2.01 -2.87 21.94
C ASN A 48 -0.64 -2.21 22.11
N ILE A 49 0.04 -1.85 21.00
CA ILE A 49 1.32 -1.13 21.05
C ILE A 49 1.10 0.26 21.67
N LEU A 50 0.12 1.02 21.18
CA LEU A 50 -0.17 2.37 21.65
C LEU A 50 -0.46 2.38 23.16
N LEU A 51 -1.34 1.48 23.63
CA LEU A 51 -1.69 1.36 25.05
C LEU A 51 -0.50 0.94 25.92
N ARG A 52 0.26 -0.07 25.47
CA ARG A 52 1.37 -0.62 26.24
C ARG A 52 2.51 0.38 26.45
N TYR A 53 2.76 1.24 25.47
CA TYR A 53 3.83 2.22 25.51
C TYR A 53 3.33 3.65 25.84
N GLY A 54 2.04 3.82 26.14
CA GLY A 54 1.46 5.13 26.47
C GLY A 54 1.61 6.16 25.36
N ILE A 55 1.61 5.72 24.10
CA ILE A 55 1.81 6.60 22.95
C ILE A 55 0.51 7.40 22.71
N GLN A 56 0.63 8.72 22.72
CA GLN A 56 -0.50 9.65 22.53
C GLN A 56 -0.35 10.50 21.27
N SER A 57 0.82 10.51 20.64
CA SER A 57 1.06 11.32 19.44
C SER A 57 2.12 10.72 18.52
N GLY A 58 2.10 11.13 17.27
CA GLY A 58 3.12 10.73 16.30
C GLY A 58 2.95 11.40 14.95
N THR A 59 3.88 11.12 14.05
CA THR A 59 3.87 11.58 12.66
C THR A 59 3.51 10.41 11.77
N LEU A 60 2.56 10.58 10.87
CA LEU A 60 2.23 9.58 9.88
C LEU A 60 3.16 9.73 8.68
N ALA A 61 3.87 8.68 8.31
CA ALA A 61 4.66 8.64 7.09
C ALA A 61 4.03 7.66 6.10
N ILE A 62 3.82 8.12 4.87
CA ILE A 62 3.18 7.39 3.78
C ILE A 62 4.21 7.17 2.69
N ASP A 63 4.29 5.93 2.22
CA ASP A 63 5.18 5.54 1.15
C ASP A 63 4.53 4.44 0.29
N ASP A 64 5.03 4.27 -0.92
CA ASP A 64 4.61 3.23 -1.85
C ASP A 64 5.79 2.40 -2.34
N THR A 65 5.54 1.11 -2.53
CA THR A 65 6.60 0.20 -2.99
C THR A 65 6.08 -0.84 -3.97
N GLY A 66 6.84 -1.03 -5.05
CA GLY A 66 6.59 -2.06 -6.05
C GLY A 66 7.36 -3.34 -5.72
N LYS A 67 6.65 -4.39 -5.30
CA LYS A 67 7.27 -5.70 -5.07
C LYS A 67 7.32 -6.51 -6.36
N LYS A 68 8.53 -6.78 -6.84
CA LYS A 68 8.76 -7.64 -8.02
C LYS A 68 8.24 -9.07 -7.77
N ARG A 69 7.51 -9.58 -8.76
CA ARG A 69 6.98 -10.95 -8.83
C ARG A 69 7.55 -11.66 -10.06
N THR A 70 7.23 -12.94 -10.19
CA THR A 70 7.63 -13.72 -11.37
C THR A 70 6.86 -13.23 -12.60
N LYS A 71 7.44 -13.42 -13.80
CA LYS A 71 6.80 -13.01 -15.06
C LYS A 71 5.43 -13.64 -15.31
N ARG A 72 5.15 -14.81 -14.70
CA ARG A 72 3.92 -15.60 -14.88
C ARG A 72 3.03 -15.66 -13.64
N THR A 73 3.13 -14.68 -12.74
CA THR A 73 2.27 -14.64 -11.56
C THR A 73 0.81 -14.45 -11.98
N SER A 74 -0.03 -15.45 -11.74
CA SER A 74 -1.46 -15.44 -12.07
C SER A 74 -2.38 -15.59 -10.84
N LYS A 75 -1.86 -16.11 -9.73
CA LYS A 75 -2.64 -16.40 -8.51
C LYS A 75 -2.58 -15.30 -7.45
N ILE A 76 -1.72 -14.31 -7.64
CA ILE A 76 -1.60 -13.20 -6.70
C ILE A 76 -2.39 -12.03 -7.25
N ASP A 77 -3.42 -11.64 -6.52
CA ASP A 77 -4.32 -10.57 -6.92
C ASP A 77 -3.60 -9.21 -7.00
N GLY A 78 -4.08 -8.32 -7.88
CA GLY A 78 -3.46 -7.01 -8.10
C GLY A 78 -2.07 -7.02 -8.75
N ALA A 79 -1.58 -8.17 -9.22
CA ALA A 79 -0.31 -8.25 -9.94
C ALA A 79 -0.42 -7.64 -11.34
N HIS A 80 0.46 -6.68 -11.65
CA HIS A 80 0.43 -5.95 -12.92
C HIS A 80 1.83 -5.49 -13.35
N LYS A 81 1.91 -4.84 -14.53
CA LYS A 81 3.16 -4.30 -15.06
C LYS A 81 3.53 -2.99 -14.39
N ILE A 82 4.64 -2.99 -13.67
CA ILE A 82 5.20 -1.82 -12.98
C ILE A 82 6.44 -1.36 -13.75
N LYS A 83 6.60 -0.05 -13.90
CA LYS A 83 7.78 0.54 -14.54
C LYS A 83 8.97 0.40 -13.60
N ASP A 84 10.05 -0.17 -14.11
CA ASP A 84 11.32 -0.22 -13.40
C ASP A 84 12.02 1.12 -13.55
N LYS A 85 12.12 1.89 -12.45
CA LYS A 85 12.80 3.20 -12.45
C LYS A 85 14.29 3.06 -12.78
N SER A 86 14.92 1.92 -12.43
CA SER A 86 16.37 1.72 -12.60
C SER A 86 16.76 1.35 -14.04
N THR A 87 15.96 0.50 -14.71
CA THR A 87 16.26 0.02 -16.06
C THR A 87 15.47 0.74 -17.15
N GLY A 88 14.47 1.56 -16.78
CA GLY A 88 13.49 2.14 -17.70
C GLY A 88 12.50 1.12 -18.28
N GLY A 89 12.68 -0.17 -17.95
CA GLY A 89 11.85 -1.29 -18.40
C GLY A 89 10.58 -1.49 -17.59
N TYR A 90 10.01 -2.68 -17.68
CA TYR A 90 8.83 -3.07 -16.90
C TYR A 90 9.01 -4.46 -16.29
N PHE A 91 8.63 -4.62 -15.04
CA PHE A 91 8.53 -5.93 -14.39
C PHE A 91 7.07 -6.25 -14.03
N ASN A 92 6.79 -7.53 -13.80
CA ASN A 92 5.51 -7.94 -13.23
C ASN A 92 5.64 -7.86 -11.70
N GLY A 93 4.75 -7.14 -11.04
CA GLY A 93 4.83 -6.94 -9.59
C GLY A 93 3.49 -6.54 -8.99
N GLN A 94 3.51 -6.16 -7.71
CA GLN A 94 2.37 -5.57 -7.01
C GLN A 94 2.82 -4.28 -6.35
N GLU A 95 1.99 -3.25 -6.41
CA GLU A 95 2.23 -1.99 -5.73
C GLU A 95 1.47 -1.97 -4.40
N LEU A 96 2.18 -1.60 -3.35
CA LEU A 96 1.68 -1.51 -1.99
C LEU A 96 1.85 -0.06 -1.54
N VAL A 97 0.76 0.58 -1.15
CA VAL A 97 0.77 1.83 -0.41
C VAL A 97 0.70 1.46 1.07
N PHE A 98 1.58 2.02 1.88
CA PHE A 98 1.60 1.73 3.31
C PHE A 98 1.83 3.00 4.12
N MET A 99 1.34 2.96 5.36
CA MET A 99 1.43 4.05 6.31
C MET A 99 2.06 3.52 7.59
N VAL A 100 3.07 4.23 8.08
CA VAL A 100 3.73 3.97 9.36
C VAL A 100 3.50 5.13 10.30
N LEU A 101 3.32 4.83 11.58
CA LEU A 101 3.31 5.83 12.63
C LEU A 101 4.72 5.92 13.21
N VAL A 102 5.31 7.10 13.09
CA VAL A 102 6.62 7.44 13.66
C VAL A 102 6.37 8.13 15.00
N THR A 103 6.89 7.55 16.07
CA THR A 103 6.77 8.05 17.44
C THR A 103 8.16 8.16 18.07
N GLU A 104 8.24 8.75 19.26
CA GLU A 104 9.50 8.84 20.02
C GLU A 104 10.01 7.47 20.48
N VAL A 105 9.11 6.48 20.63
CA VAL A 105 9.45 5.15 21.14
C VAL A 105 9.75 4.16 20.02
N ALA A 106 8.93 4.15 18.97
CA ALA A 106 9.02 3.19 17.89
C ALA A 106 8.39 3.70 16.59
N THR A 107 8.78 3.09 15.47
CA THR A 107 8.10 3.24 14.18
C THR A 107 7.49 1.90 13.79
N PHE A 108 6.20 1.89 13.44
CA PHE A 108 5.51 0.66 13.08
C PHE A 108 4.38 0.91 12.06
N PRO A 109 4.02 -0.09 11.24
CA PRO A 109 2.94 0.04 10.27
C PRO A 109 1.59 0.17 10.95
N VAL A 110 0.75 1.06 10.41
CA VAL A 110 -0.61 1.32 10.89
C VAL A 110 -1.69 1.15 9.83
N GLY A 111 -1.30 1.04 8.55
CA GLY A 111 -2.22 0.72 7.48
C GLY A 111 -1.50 0.38 6.19
N PHE A 112 -2.18 -0.35 5.30
CA PHE A 112 -1.68 -0.64 3.96
C PHE A 112 -2.81 -0.94 2.97
N ARG A 113 -2.60 -0.66 1.69
CA ARG A 113 -3.51 -1.01 0.59
C ARG A 113 -2.73 -1.46 -0.63
N PHE A 114 -3.27 -2.40 -1.38
CA PHE A 114 -2.73 -2.76 -2.68
C PHE A 114 -3.31 -1.83 -3.75
N TYR A 115 -2.45 -1.26 -4.58
CA TYR A 115 -2.88 -0.50 -5.74
C TYR A 115 -3.05 -1.44 -6.93
N ILE A 116 -4.21 -1.33 -7.58
CA ILE A 116 -4.58 -2.11 -8.76
C ILE A 116 -4.93 -1.12 -9.86
N PRO A 117 -4.20 -1.10 -10.99
CA PRO A 117 -4.53 -0.22 -12.09
C PRO A 117 -5.82 -0.68 -12.76
N ASP A 118 -6.59 0.28 -13.23
CA ASP A 118 -7.78 0.02 -14.05
C ASP A 118 -7.41 -0.84 -15.28
N PRO A 119 -8.04 -2.02 -15.45
CA PRO A 119 -7.72 -2.96 -16.51
C PRO A 119 -8.10 -2.43 -17.90
N GLU A 120 -9.17 -1.65 -18.02
CA GLU A 120 -9.61 -1.07 -19.30
C GLU A 120 -8.64 0.03 -19.74
N LEU A 121 -8.27 0.92 -18.81
CA LEU A 121 -7.24 1.92 -19.07
C LEU A 121 -5.89 1.28 -19.41
N SER A 122 -5.54 0.18 -18.73
CA SER A 122 -4.30 -0.56 -18.99
C SER A 122 -4.30 -1.19 -20.38
N ALA A 123 -5.42 -1.81 -20.79
CA ALA A 123 -5.61 -2.37 -22.12
C ALA A 123 -5.57 -1.28 -23.20
N TRP A 124 -6.24 -0.15 -22.97
CA TRP A 124 -6.22 1.01 -23.85
C TRP A 124 -4.80 1.56 -24.03
N ARG A 125 -4.04 1.78 -22.95
CA ARG A 125 -2.63 2.25 -23.02
C ARG A 125 -1.76 1.31 -23.86
N LYS A 126 -1.96 -0.01 -23.74
CA LYS A 126 -1.23 -1.00 -24.53
C LYS A 126 -1.56 -0.88 -26.02
N LYS A 127 -2.84 -0.74 -26.36
CA LYS A 127 -3.32 -0.56 -27.74
C LYS A 127 -2.84 0.77 -28.32
N ASP A 128 -3.03 1.87 -27.61
CA ASP A 128 -2.58 3.21 -28.02
C ASP A 128 -1.06 3.24 -28.26
N LYS A 129 -0.26 2.62 -27.39
CA LYS A 129 1.20 2.50 -27.58
C LYS A 129 1.55 1.73 -28.86
N ALA A 130 0.82 0.66 -29.18
CA ALA A 130 1.04 -0.11 -30.41
C ALA A 130 0.69 0.71 -31.66
N LEU A 131 -0.43 1.42 -31.65
CA LEU A 131 -0.88 2.27 -32.76
C LEU A 131 0.07 3.47 -32.98
N ARG A 132 0.58 4.09 -31.90
CA ARG A 132 1.63 5.12 -32.00
C ARG A 132 2.88 4.59 -32.68
N LYS A 133 3.29 3.35 -32.36
CA LYS A 133 4.46 2.72 -32.98
C LYS A 133 4.24 2.43 -34.47
N GLN A 134 2.99 2.25 -34.89
CA GLN A 134 2.59 2.08 -36.28
C GLN A 134 2.40 3.42 -37.03
N GLY A 135 2.61 4.57 -36.38
CA GLY A 135 2.47 5.89 -37.00
C GLY A 135 1.04 6.37 -37.16
N ILE A 136 0.05 5.69 -36.55
CA ILE A 136 -1.36 6.03 -36.68
C ILE A 136 -1.67 7.36 -35.98
N GLN A 137 -2.39 8.24 -36.68
CA GLN A 137 -2.68 9.59 -36.19
C GLN A 137 -3.59 9.57 -34.96
N LYS A 138 -3.55 10.63 -34.15
CA LYS A 138 -4.35 10.73 -32.90
C LYS A 138 -5.86 10.56 -33.14
N LYS A 139 -6.37 11.05 -34.27
CA LYS A 139 -7.80 11.02 -34.61
C LYS A 139 -8.33 9.60 -34.88
N GLU A 140 -7.47 8.70 -35.33
CA GLU A 140 -7.82 7.32 -35.68
C GLU A 140 -7.58 6.34 -34.53
N ARG A 141 -6.97 6.80 -33.43
CA ARG A 141 -6.71 5.98 -32.25
C ARG A 141 -7.96 5.95 -31.36
N PRO A 142 -8.23 4.81 -30.68
CA PRO A 142 -9.37 4.70 -29.80
C PRO A 142 -9.31 5.78 -28.71
N ASN A 143 -10.47 6.35 -28.39
CA ASN A 143 -10.59 7.31 -27.29
C ASN A 143 -10.18 6.67 -25.97
N ARG A 144 -9.64 7.50 -25.08
CA ARG A 144 -9.28 7.09 -23.73
C ARG A 144 -10.57 6.78 -22.96
N PRO A 145 -10.71 5.58 -22.35
CA PRO A 145 -11.86 5.30 -21.51
C PRO A 145 -11.82 6.18 -20.25
N GLU A 146 -13.00 6.49 -19.71
CA GLU A 146 -13.11 7.19 -18.44
C GLU A 146 -12.59 6.30 -17.30
N PRO A 147 -11.77 6.82 -16.38
CA PRO A 147 -11.26 6.02 -15.26
C PRO A 147 -12.36 5.58 -14.29
N ASP A 148 -12.41 4.30 -13.94
CA ASP A 148 -13.27 3.81 -12.85
C ASP A 148 -12.55 3.95 -11.50
N HIS A 149 -12.60 5.16 -10.93
CA HIS A 149 -12.00 5.44 -9.62
C HIS A 149 -12.73 4.80 -8.44
N VAL A 150 -13.94 4.27 -8.64
CA VAL A 150 -14.70 3.57 -7.60
C VAL A 150 -14.12 2.18 -7.39
N ARG A 151 -13.86 1.45 -8.48
CA ARG A 151 -13.27 0.10 -8.41
C ARG A 151 -11.74 0.10 -8.39
N TYR A 152 -11.13 1.07 -9.06
CA TYR A 152 -9.67 1.20 -9.20
C TYR A 152 -9.21 2.58 -8.71
N PRO A 153 -9.26 2.80 -7.39
CA PRO A 153 -8.85 4.07 -6.80
C PRO A 153 -7.39 4.35 -7.08
N THR A 154 -7.06 5.65 -7.14
CA THR A 154 -5.67 6.08 -7.22
C THR A 154 -4.94 5.79 -5.90
N MET A 155 -3.61 5.76 -5.92
CA MET A 155 -2.80 5.65 -4.68
C MET A 155 -3.14 6.77 -3.69
N GLN A 156 -3.35 8.00 -4.18
CA GLN A 156 -3.76 9.14 -3.35
C GLN A 156 -5.12 8.90 -2.68
N SER A 157 -6.10 8.41 -3.44
CA SER A 157 -7.43 8.07 -2.90
C SER A 157 -7.35 6.95 -1.85
N LEU A 158 -6.54 5.90 -2.11
CA LEU A 158 -6.29 4.83 -1.15
C LEU A 158 -5.68 5.37 0.15
N THR A 159 -4.73 6.30 0.04
CA THR A 159 -4.11 6.96 1.19
C THR A 159 -5.11 7.79 1.99
N LEU A 160 -6.00 8.56 1.36
CA LEU A 160 -7.03 9.32 2.07
C LEU A 160 -7.98 8.40 2.85
N VAL A 161 -8.39 7.28 2.25
CA VAL A 161 -9.18 6.26 2.95
C VAL A 161 -8.41 5.70 4.16
N MET A 162 -7.12 5.39 4.00
CA MET A 162 -6.29 4.90 5.10
C MET A 162 -6.13 5.93 6.22
N LEU A 163 -6.02 7.23 5.90
CA LEU A 163 -5.95 8.30 6.88
C LEU A 163 -7.26 8.39 7.67
N GLN A 164 -8.40 8.38 6.98
CA GLN A 164 -9.71 8.44 7.62
C GLN A 164 -9.90 7.25 8.57
N GLU A 165 -9.63 6.03 8.10
CA GLU A 165 -9.73 4.83 8.94
C GLU A 165 -8.83 4.88 10.18
N PHE A 166 -7.65 5.49 10.07
CA PHE A 166 -6.74 5.65 11.20
C PHE A 166 -7.32 6.62 12.23
N VAL A 167 -7.79 7.79 11.79
CA VAL A 167 -8.40 8.80 12.68
C VAL A 167 -9.64 8.23 13.37
N ASP A 168 -10.48 7.52 12.64
CA ASP A 168 -11.69 6.88 13.18
C ASP A 168 -11.35 5.79 14.21
N SER A 169 -10.29 5.01 13.95
CA SER A 169 -9.88 3.89 14.82
C SER A 169 -9.11 4.33 16.06
N PHE A 170 -8.45 5.50 16.00
CA PHE A 170 -7.54 6.01 17.01
C PHE A 170 -7.78 7.51 17.30
N PRO A 171 -9.00 7.92 17.71
CA PRO A 171 -9.35 9.34 17.87
C PRO A 171 -8.55 10.05 18.97
N ASN A 172 -7.94 9.29 19.89
CA ASN A 172 -7.14 9.83 21.00
C ASN A 172 -5.66 10.05 20.62
N ILE A 173 -5.26 9.76 19.38
CA ILE A 173 -3.89 9.95 18.93
C ILE A 173 -3.77 11.27 18.19
N THR A 174 -2.93 12.17 18.71
CA THR A 174 -2.62 13.43 18.05
C THR A 174 -1.64 13.20 16.90
N ILE A 175 -2.10 13.49 15.68
CA ILE A 175 -1.26 13.46 14.47
C ILE A 175 -0.51 14.78 14.37
N LYS A 176 0.81 14.75 14.58
CA LYS A 176 1.66 15.96 14.56
C LYS A 176 1.90 16.46 13.13
N ALA A 177 2.12 15.53 12.21
CA ALA A 177 2.38 15.82 10.81
C ALA A 177 2.10 14.59 9.94
N ILE A 178 1.99 14.84 8.63
CA ILE A 178 1.94 13.82 7.58
C ILE A 178 3.15 14.01 6.67
N LEU A 179 3.97 12.97 6.51
CA LEU A 179 5.10 12.93 5.58
C LEU A 179 4.74 12.04 4.40
N ALA A 180 4.87 12.53 3.18
CA ALA A 180 4.55 11.76 1.98
C ALA A 180 5.48 12.08 0.81
N ASP A 181 5.75 11.11 -0.07
CA ASP A 181 6.57 11.32 -1.28
C ASP A 181 5.90 12.29 -2.29
N ALA A 182 6.63 12.69 -3.33
CA ALA A 182 6.19 13.66 -4.34
C ALA A 182 4.92 13.26 -5.12
N LEU A 183 4.56 11.98 -5.11
CA LEU A 183 3.28 11.51 -5.64
C LEU A 183 2.09 12.17 -4.91
N TYR A 184 2.27 12.62 -3.68
CA TYR A 184 1.24 13.15 -2.80
C TYR A 184 1.24 14.69 -2.71
N GLY A 185 2.11 15.38 -3.46
CA GLY A 185 2.25 16.85 -3.39
C GLY A 185 1.18 17.66 -4.14
N THR A 186 0.05 17.07 -4.52
CA THR A 186 -1.06 17.80 -5.17
C THR A 186 -1.87 18.57 -4.13
N GLY A 187 -2.24 19.83 -4.42
CA GLY A 187 -3.03 20.69 -3.51
C GLY A 187 -4.25 19.97 -2.92
N ASP A 188 -5.09 19.39 -3.78
CA ASP A 188 -6.29 18.63 -3.39
C ASP A 188 -6.00 17.48 -2.40
N PHE A 189 -4.84 16.84 -2.50
CA PHE A 189 -4.46 15.79 -1.55
C PHE A 189 -4.04 16.39 -0.22
N MET A 190 -3.21 17.42 -0.25
CA MET A 190 -2.70 18.07 0.97
C MET A 190 -3.84 18.67 1.79
N ASP A 191 -4.80 19.34 1.14
CA ASP A 191 -5.94 19.96 1.80
C ASP A 191 -6.84 18.92 2.47
N LYS A 192 -7.20 17.84 1.74
CA LYS A 192 -8.01 16.74 2.30
C LYS A 192 -7.29 15.99 3.41
N ALA A 193 -5.99 15.75 3.26
CA ALA A 193 -5.22 15.06 4.28
C ALA A 193 -5.10 15.90 5.55
N ALA A 194 -4.92 17.21 5.43
CA ALA A 194 -4.95 18.14 6.57
C ALA A 194 -6.34 18.15 7.22
N GLU A 195 -7.42 18.24 6.44
CA GLU A 195 -8.79 18.23 6.96
C GLU A 195 -9.09 16.96 7.77
N ILE A 196 -8.80 15.78 7.21
CA ILE A 196 -9.02 14.48 7.86
C ILE A 196 -8.26 14.39 9.19
N THR A 197 -7.05 14.95 9.26
CA THR A 197 -6.17 14.83 10.43
C THR A 197 -6.30 15.99 11.43
N GLY A 198 -7.34 16.82 11.30
CA GLY A 198 -7.58 17.93 12.23
C GLY A 198 -6.60 19.09 12.08
N GLY A 199 -6.10 19.33 10.86
CA GLY A 199 -5.19 20.40 10.52
C GLY A 199 -3.71 20.07 10.70
N ALA A 200 -3.33 18.78 10.69
CA ALA A 200 -1.93 18.39 10.81
C ALA A 200 -1.10 18.94 9.63
N GLN A 201 0.16 19.31 9.91
CA GLN A 201 1.06 19.79 8.87
C GLN A 201 1.37 18.66 7.86
N VAL A 202 1.04 18.88 6.59
CA VAL A 202 1.35 17.94 5.51
C VAL A 202 2.63 18.40 4.80
N VAL A 203 3.65 17.55 4.80
CA VAL A 203 4.93 17.79 4.12
C VAL A 203 5.10 16.77 3.01
N SER A 204 5.17 17.26 1.77
CA SER A 204 5.45 16.44 0.59
C SER A 204 6.54 17.08 -0.27
N GLN A 205 7.31 16.25 -0.97
CA GLN A 205 8.27 16.74 -1.96
C GLN A 205 7.52 17.35 -3.15
N LEU A 206 7.83 18.58 -3.52
CA LEU A 206 7.22 19.19 -4.71
C LEU A 206 7.79 18.53 -5.97
N ARG A 207 6.91 18.20 -6.93
CA ARG A 207 7.35 17.89 -8.30
C ARG A 207 7.83 19.19 -8.94
N THR A 208 9.14 19.40 -9.02
CA THR A 208 9.71 20.34 -9.99
C THR A 208 9.34 19.82 -11.37
N GLY A 209 8.49 20.57 -12.08
CA GLY A 209 8.02 20.26 -13.43
C GLY A 209 9.12 20.35 -14.48
#